data_AF-A0AAV4J2G7-F1
#
_entry.id   AF-A0AAV4J2G7-F1
#
_cell.length_a   1.000
_cell.length_b   1.000
_cell.length_c   1.000
_cell.angle_alpha   90.00
_cell.angle_beta   90.00
_cell.angle_gamma   90.00
#
_symmetry.space_group_name_H-M   'P 1'
#
loop_
_entity.id
_entity.type
_entity.pdbx_description
1 polymer ?
#
loop_
_entity_poly.entity_id
_entity_poly.type
_entity_poly.pdbx_seq_one_letter_code
_entity_poly.pdbx_strand_id
1 'polypeptide(L)'
;MYHQFYVTPVQPNFLRVLWWEPGDLSGVDYRMKVRLFGATSSPGCANYGLKRLATDYTEEDQQAAEFLKSDFYVNDGLHAEDDLDTAARTFKELCVYVTRASCTCIS
;
A
#
# COMPACT_ATOMS: atom_id res chain seq x y z
N MET A 1 -1.37 -1.97 2.58
CA MET A 1 -0.70 -1.26 1.47
C MET A 1 -0.98 0.24 1.46
N TYR A 2 -2.03 0.79 0.81
CA TYR A 2 -2.08 2.25 0.54
C TYR A 2 -2.00 3.17 1.76
N HIS A 3 -2.64 2.78 2.86
CA HIS A 3 -2.65 3.56 4.11
C HIS A 3 -1.28 3.70 4.76
N GLN A 4 -0.27 2.98 4.26
CA GLN A 4 1.10 3.09 4.71
C GLN A 4 1.90 4.21 4.01
N PHE A 5 1.33 4.79 2.94
CA PHE A 5 1.98 5.83 2.16
C PHE A 5 1.28 7.16 2.40
N TYR A 6 2.01 8.09 3.03
CA TYR A 6 1.52 9.44 3.27
C TYR A 6 1.50 10.25 1.98
N VAL A 7 0.53 11.16 1.90
CA VAL A 7 0.47 12.16 0.84
C VAL A 7 1.19 13.44 1.26
N THR A 8 1.70 14.21 0.30
CA THR A 8 2.31 15.51 0.60
C THR A 8 1.32 16.45 1.28
N PRO A 9 1.75 17.45 2.06
CA PRO A 9 0.84 18.35 2.77
C PRO A 9 -0.21 19.08 1.91
N VAL A 10 0.04 19.22 0.60
CA VAL A 10 -0.88 19.86 -0.35
C VAL A 10 -1.96 18.90 -0.85
N GLN A 11 -1.63 17.61 -0.98
CA GLN A 11 -2.49 16.58 -1.57
C GLN A 11 -3.81 16.31 -0.81
N PRO A 12 -3.90 16.39 0.54
CA PRO A 12 -5.16 16.21 1.27
C PRO A 12 -6.29 17.14 0.82
N ASN A 13 -5.97 18.28 0.19
CA ASN A 13 -6.99 19.16 -0.38
C ASN A 13 -7.72 18.54 -1.58
N PHE A 14 -7.08 17.63 -2.31
CA PHE A 14 -7.66 16.89 -3.44
C PHE A 14 -8.29 15.56 -3.02
N LEU A 15 -8.15 15.16 -1.75
CA LEU A 15 -8.63 13.90 -1.20
C LEU A 15 -9.68 14.15 -0.09
N ARG A 16 -10.64 15.02 -0.40
CA ARG A 16 -11.73 15.40 0.50
C ARG A 16 -12.88 14.41 0.39
N VAL A 17 -13.40 14.02 1.54
CA VAL A 17 -14.64 13.26 1.67
C VAL A 17 -15.58 14.09 2.52
N LEU A 18 -16.74 14.42 1.95
CA LEU A 18 -17.83 15.01 2.71
C LEU A 18 -18.64 13.87 3.32
N TRP A 19 -18.84 13.90 4.63
CA TRP A 19 -19.64 12.92 5.37
C TRP A 19 -20.74 13.62 6.15
N TRP A 20 -21.90 12.99 6.26
CA TRP A 20 -23.01 13.52 7.04
C TRP A 20 -23.89 12.40 7.58
N GLU A 21 -24.57 12.68 8.69
CA GLU A 21 -25.59 11.79 9.22
C GLU A 21 -26.88 11.88 8.38
N PRO A 22 -27.69 10.81 8.29
CA PRO A 22 -28.94 10.85 7.54
C PRO A 22 -29.85 12.01 7.97
N GLY A 23 -30.17 12.91 7.04
CA GLY A 23 -31.04 14.07 7.28
C GLY A 23 -30.33 15.34 7.74
N ASP A 24 -29.03 15.31 8.03
CA ASP A 24 -28.21 16.50 8.29
C ASP A 24 -27.41 16.87 7.04
N LEU A 25 -27.65 18.06 6.49
CA LEU A 25 -26.93 18.55 5.30
C LEU A 25 -25.76 19.48 5.65
N SER A 26 -25.50 19.74 6.94
CA SER A 26 -24.38 20.59 7.35
C SER A 26 -23.04 19.98 6.98
N GLY A 27 -22.91 18.65 7.10
CA GLY A 27 -21.77 17.85 6.65
C GLY A 27 -20.44 18.16 7.33
N VAL A 28 -19.52 17.21 7.27
CA VAL A 28 -18.16 17.33 7.80
C VAL A 28 -17.15 16.99 6.71
N ASP A 29 -16.23 17.90 6.48
CA ASP A 29 -15.10 17.74 5.55
C ASP A 29 -13.98 16.92 6.20
N TYR A 30 -13.79 15.69 5.73
CA TYR A 30 -12.64 14.86 6.06
C TYR A 30 -11.58 14.96 4.95
N ARG A 31 -10.30 14.95 5.34
CA ARG A 31 -9.17 14.98 4.39
C ARG A 31 -8.27 13.80 4.64
N MET A 32 -8.08 12.96 3.62
CA MET A 32 -7.18 11.82 3.71
C MET A 32 -5.72 12.28 3.74
N LYS A 33 -4.95 11.75 4.70
CA LYS A 33 -3.50 12.01 4.86
C LYS A 33 -2.63 10.94 4.20
N VAL A 34 -3.25 9.90 3.66
CA VAL A 34 -2.60 8.75 3.05
C VAL A 34 -3.23 8.44 1.70
N ARG A 35 -2.56 7.62 0.89
CA ARG A 35 -3.13 7.14 -0.38
C ARG A 35 -4.38 6.31 -0.08
N LEU A 36 -5.45 6.59 -0.83
CA LEU A 36 -6.74 5.90 -0.70
C LEU A 36 -6.99 4.93 -1.85
N PHE A 37 -7.75 3.87 -1.57
CA PHE A 37 -8.23 2.95 -2.57
C PHE A 37 -9.25 3.64 -3.49
N GLY A 38 -9.18 3.36 -4.79
CA GLY A 38 -10.08 3.96 -5.79
C GLY A 38 -9.60 5.28 -6.41
N ALA A 39 -8.53 5.90 -5.90
CA ALA A 39 -7.89 7.03 -6.60
C ALA A 39 -6.96 6.50 -7.70
N THR A 40 -7.12 7.00 -8.93
CA THR A 40 -6.37 6.55 -10.13
C THR A 40 -4.86 6.57 -9.94
N SER A 41 -4.33 7.53 -9.17
CA SER A 41 -2.90 7.68 -8.93
C SER A 41 -2.37 6.82 -7.79
N SER A 42 -3.23 6.30 -6.89
CA SER A 42 -2.80 5.56 -5.70
C SER A 42 -2.05 4.27 -6.02
N PRO A 43 -2.49 3.41 -6.96
CA PRO A 43 -1.77 2.19 -7.29
C PRO A 43 -0.35 2.44 -7.79
N GLY A 44 -0.15 3.41 -8.67
CA GLY A 44 1.17 3.74 -9.19
C GLY A 44 2.14 4.18 -8.08
N CYS A 45 1.71 5.09 -7.21
CA CYS A 45 2.53 5.57 -6.11
C CYS A 45 2.81 4.49 -5.06
N ALA A 46 1.81 3.68 -4.69
CA ALA A 46 2.00 2.60 -3.73
C ALA A 46 2.91 1.49 -4.27
N ASN A 47 2.74 1.11 -5.54
CA ASN A 47 3.58 0.10 -6.18
C ASN A 47 5.04 0.59 -6.31
N TYR A 48 5.26 1.85 -6.69
CA TYR A 48 6.60 2.45 -6.67
C TYR A 48 7.22 2.38 -5.27
N GLY A 49 6.44 2.72 -4.24
CA GLY A 49 6.85 2.62 -2.85
C GLY A 49 7.30 1.24 -2.43
N LEU A 50 6.45 0.25 -2.67
CA LEU A 50 6.75 -1.14 -2.36
C LEU A 50 8.01 -1.63 -3.07
N LYS A 51 8.16 -1.32 -4.37
CA LYS A 51 9.37 -1.71 -5.14
C LYS A 51 10.63 -1.01 -4.65
N ARG A 52 10.52 0.25 -4.23
CA ARG A 52 11.63 0.98 -3.63
C ARG A 52 12.05 0.36 -2.30
N LEU A 53 11.08 0.08 -1.43
CA LEU A 53 11.31 -0.59 -0.15
C LEU A 53 11.93 -1.98 -0.34
N ALA A 54 11.39 -2.77 -1.27
CA ALA A 54 11.94 -4.06 -1.66
C ALA A 54 13.39 -3.96 -2.18
N THR A 55 13.82 -2.80 -2.68
CA THR A 55 15.21 -2.57 -3.09
C THR A 55 16.06 -2.18 -1.90
N ASP A 56 15.62 -1.20 -1.12
CA ASP A 56 16.37 -0.64 0.02
C ASP A 56 16.55 -1.66 1.17
N TYR A 57 15.61 -2.59 1.34
CA TYR A 57 15.61 -3.61 2.40
C TYR A 57 15.69 -5.04 1.85
N THR A 58 16.37 -5.24 0.72
CA THR A 58 16.51 -6.57 0.10
C THR A 58 17.19 -7.57 1.05
N GLU A 59 18.17 -7.11 1.83
CA GLU A 59 18.96 -7.94 2.75
C GLU A 59 18.15 -8.48 3.95
N GLU A 60 17.01 -7.87 4.27
CA GLU A 60 16.16 -8.34 5.39
C GLU A 60 15.35 -9.59 5.01
N ASP A 61 14.91 -9.66 3.75
CA ASP A 61 14.13 -10.77 3.21
C ASP A 61 14.16 -10.72 1.68
N GLN A 62 15.05 -11.52 1.10
CA GLN A 62 15.27 -11.50 -0.34
C GLN A 62 14.07 -12.08 -1.12
N GLN A 63 13.41 -13.10 -0.58
CA GLN A 63 12.23 -13.69 -1.20
C GLN A 63 11.07 -12.69 -1.23
N ALA A 64 10.84 -11.97 -0.13
CA ALA A 64 9.82 -10.93 -0.08
C ALA A 64 10.11 -9.76 -1.02
N ALA A 65 11.38 -9.37 -1.11
CA ALA A 65 11.83 -8.35 -2.04
C ALA A 65 11.61 -8.75 -3.50
N GLU A 66 11.89 -10.00 -3.87
CA GLU A 66 11.68 -10.53 -5.22
C GLU A 66 10.20 -10.59 -5.58
N PHE A 67 9.34 -11.06 -4.67
CA PHE A 67 7.88 -11.04 -4.85
C PHE A 67 7.36 -9.62 -5.14
N LEU A 68 7.75 -8.62 -4.34
CA LEU A 68 7.28 -7.25 -4.55
C LEU A 68 7.75 -6.64 -5.87
N LYS A 69 8.90 -7.10 -6.39
CA LYS A 69 9.46 -6.62 -7.66
C LYS A 69 8.77 -7.28 -8.86
N SER A 70 8.48 -8.57 -8.77
CA SER A 70 8.12 -9.43 -9.92
C SER A 70 6.65 -9.88 -9.91
N ASP A 71 6.08 -10.15 -8.73
CA ASP A 71 4.80 -10.83 -8.56
C ASP A 71 3.68 -9.93 -8.04
N PHE A 72 4.03 -8.67 -7.73
CA PHE A 72 3.07 -7.65 -7.29
C PHE A 72 2.77 -6.65 -8.42
N TYR A 73 1.49 -6.56 -8.79
CA TYR A 73 1.01 -5.66 -9.83
C TYR A 73 -0.13 -4.79 -9.33
N VAL A 74 0.12 -3.47 -9.31
CA VAL A 74 -0.86 -2.41 -9.02
C VAL A 74 -1.35 -2.51 -7.56
N ASN A 75 -2.21 -3.47 -7.25
CA ASN A 75 -2.79 -3.70 -5.92
C ASN A 75 -2.76 -5.17 -5.49
N ASP A 76 -2.49 -6.07 -6.44
CA ASP A 76 -2.66 -7.50 -6.28
C ASP A 76 -1.29 -8.17 -6.38
N GLY A 77 -1.03 -9.08 -5.44
CA GLY A 77 0.13 -9.95 -5.47
C GLY A 77 -0.31 -11.35 -5.85
N LEU A 78 0.38 -11.97 -6.81
CA LEU A 78 0.11 -13.33 -7.24
C LEU A 78 1.42 -14.10 -7.34
N HIS A 79 1.56 -15.13 -6.52
CA HIS A 79 2.73 -16.00 -6.51
C HIS A 79 2.29 -17.46 -6.43
N ALA A 80 3.05 -18.32 -7.08
CA ALA A 80 2.76 -19.74 -7.19
C ALA A 80 3.92 -20.54 -6.60
N GLU A 81 3.56 -21.58 -5.85
CA GLU A 81 4.47 -22.51 -5.19
C GLU A 81 3.94 -23.93 -5.40
N ASP A 82 4.83 -24.92 -5.44
CA ASP A 82 4.47 -26.32 -5.71
C ASP A 82 3.86 -27.03 -4.49
N ASP A 83 4.02 -26.47 -3.29
CA ASP A 83 3.63 -27.06 -2.02
C ASP A 83 2.81 -26.07 -1.17
N LEU A 84 1.75 -26.57 -0.53
CA LEU A 84 0.82 -25.75 0.25
C LEU A 84 1.46 -25.16 1.50
N ASP A 85 2.30 -25.93 2.21
CA ASP A 85 2.95 -25.47 3.44
C ASP A 85 3.96 -24.35 3.11
N THR A 86 4.66 -24.49 2.00
CA THR A 86 5.59 -23.48 1.48
C THR A 86 4.83 -22.22 1.06
N ALA A 87 3.76 -22.35 0.27
CA ALA A 87 2.90 -21.22 -0.11
C ALA A 87 2.37 -20.46 1.11
N ALA A 88 1.90 -21.17 2.14
CA ALA A 88 1.35 -20.58 3.35
C ALA A 88 2.42 -19.85 4.17
N ARG A 89 3.65 -20.40 4.27
CA ARG A 89 4.78 -19.70 4.91
C ARG A 89 5.17 -18.44 4.14
N THR A 90 5.42 -18.56 2.83
CA THR A 90 5.81 -17.44 1.96
C THR A 90 4.80 -16.30 2.08
N PHE A 91 3.50 -16.59 1.99
CA PHE A 91 2.45 -15.58 2.13
C PHE A 91 2.48 -14.86 3.49
N LYS A 92 2.75 -15.60 4.58
CA LYS A 92 2.82 -15.03 5.93
C LYS A 92 4.02 -14.12 6.10
N GLU A 93 5.18 -14.51 5.59
CA GLU A 93 6.42 -13.72 5.61
C GLU A 93 6.27 -12.42 4.80
N LEU A 94 5.69 -12.53 3.60
CA LEU A 94 5.33 -11.38 2.76
C LEU A 94 4.44 -10.37 3.49
N CYS A 95 3.40 -10.84 4.19
CA CYS A 95 2.52 -9.97 4.97
C CYS A 95 3.30 -9.20 6.05
N VAL A 96 4.24 -9.85 6.73
CA VAL A 96 5.08 -9.23 7.76
C VAL A 96 6.02 -8.19 7.14
N TYR A 97 6.69 -8.52 6.04
CA TYR A 97 7.61 -7.63 5.35
C TYR A 97 6.92 -6.34 4.88
N VAL A 98 5.78 -6.47 4.20
CA VAL A 98 4.97 -5.34 3.72
C VAL A 98 4.44 -4.49 4.88
N THR A 99 4.31 -5.02 6.09
CA THR A 99 3.85 -4.25 7.25
C THR A 99 4.98 -3.45 7.91
N ARG A 100 6.22 -3.94 7.84
CA ARG A 100 7.39 -3.34 8.51
C ARG A 100 8.05 -2.23 7.72
N ALA A 101 8.09 -2.36 6.40
CA ALA A 101 8.86 -1.45 5.55
C ALA A 101 8.24 -0.05 5.39
N SER A 102 7.11 0.26 6.04
CA SER A 102 6.21 1.29 5.53
C SER A 102 5.89 2.41 6.53
N CYS A 103 6.59 3.54 6.40
CA CYS A 103 6.23 4.85 6.94
C CYS A 103 6.84 5.98 6.06
N THR A 104 6.78 5.83 4.74
CA THR A 104 7.46 6.73 3.81
C THR A 104 6.46 7.63 3.08
N CYS A 105 6.73 8.93 3.06
CA CYS A 105 6.11 9.82 2.06
C CYS A 105 6.63 9.41 0.69
N ILE A 106 5.73 9.30 -0.29
CA ILE A 106 6.09 9.08 -1.68
C ILE A 106 5.52 10.25 -2.46
N SER A 107 6.40 10.97 -3.13
CA SER A 107 6.28 12.38 -3.57
C SER A 107 6.28 13.39 -2.45
#